data_AF-A0A136M1M7-F1
#
_entry.id   AF-A0A136M1M7-F1
#
_cell.length_a   1.000
_cell.length_b   1.000
_cell.length_c   1.000
_cell.angle_alpha   90.00
_cell.angle_beta   90.00
_cell.angle_gamma   90.00
#
_symmetry.space_group_name_H-M   'P 1'
#
loop_
_entity.id
_entity.type
_entity.pdbx_description
1 polymer ?
#
loop_
_entity_poly.entity_id
_entity_poly.type
_entity_poly.pdbx_seq_one_letter_code
_entity_poly.pdbx_strand_id
1 'polypeptide(L)'
;MKYVTRKRILQFNTARTSRNWLKRIRFKRFGNLSLYKFLKIFFHNISEDEIMDRSNGVAYNFILATFPAIIFLFTLIPYITRFFPAINRDAIITFMGEYLPPSMNEVISSTVLDIVSNQRGGLLTIGFSLPYTWPPMV
;
A
#
# COMPACT_ATOMS: atom_id res chain seq x y z
N MET A 1 26.37 -13.97 19.44
CA MET A 1 26.77 -12.70 20.10
C MET A 1 25.55 -11.89 20.58
N LYS A 2 24.72 -12.43 21.49
CA LYS A 2 23.39 -11.87 21.85
C LYS A 2 23.31 -11.14 23.22
N TYR A 3 24.44 -10.90 23.90
CA TYR A 3 24.44 -10.39 25.29
C TYR A 3 24.81 -8.91 25.45
N VAL A 4 25.39 -8.25 24.44
CA VAL A 4 26.00 -6.90 24.61
C VAL A 4 24.99 -5.76 24.39
N THR A 5 23.93 -5.96 23.61
CA THR A 5 22.91 -4.93 23.32
C THR A 5 22.02 -4.57 24.50
N ARG A 6 21.95 -5.43 25.52
CA ARG A 6 21.09 -5.24 26.70
C ARG A 6 21.51 -4.05 27.57
N LYS A 7 22.78 -3.66 27.53
CA LYS A 7 23.37 -2.68 28.46
C LYS A 7 23.32 -1.24 27.93
N ARG A 8 23.25 -1.05 26.60
CA ARG A 8 23.28 0.27 25.95
C ARG A 8 21.90 0.94 25.87
N ILE A 9 20.82 0.15 25.74
CA ILE A 9 19.44 0.67 25.65
C ILE A 9 18.92 1.18 27.01
N LEU A 10 19.54 0.75 28.13
CA LEU A 10 19.15 1.18 29.48
C LEU A 10 19.81 2.49 29.95
N GLN A 11 20.58 3.17 29.09
CA GLN A 11 21.25 4.44 29.43
C GLN A 11 20.41 5.69 29.13
N PHE A 12 19.32 5.59 28.37
CA PHE A 12 18.40 6.71 28.18
C PHE A 12 17.40 6.80 29.34
N ASN A 13 17.42 7.93 30.08
CA ASN A 13 16.53 8.18 31.22
C ASN A 13 15.04 8.06 30.84
N THR A 14 14.71 8.34 29.58
CA THR A 14 13.38 8.23 28.96
C THR A 14 12.83 6.80 28.95
N ALA A 15 13.70 5.78 28.83
CA ALA A 15 13.31 4.37 28.84
C ALA A 15 12.82 3.91 30.22
N ARG A 16 13.22 4.59 31.30
CA ARG A 16 12.81 4.28 32.67
C ARG A 16 11.40 4.80 32.96
N THR A 17 11.09 6.01 32.51
CA THR A 17 9.78 6.67 32.72
C THR A 17 8.68 6.00 31.91
N SER A 18 8.93 5.73 30.63
CA SER A 18 7.99 5.02 29.75
C SER A 18 7.68 3.61 30.26
N ARG A 19 8.66 2.87 30.79
CA ARG A 19 8.45 1.53 31.37
C ARG A 19 7.51 1.52 32.58
N ASN A 20 7.53 2.57 33.40
CA ASN A 20 6.63 2.69 34.55
C ASN A 20 5.19 3.03 34.12
N TRP A 21 5.03 3.83 33.07
CA TRP A 21 3.71 4.16 32.50
C TRP A 21 3.06 2.95 31.83
N LEU A 22 3.80 2.20 31.00
CA LEU A 22 3.32 0.98 30.34
C LEU A 22 3.03 -0.18 31.32
N LYS A 23 3.56 -0.15 32.55
CA LYS A 23 3.20 -1.14 33.59
C LYS A 23 1.89 -0.82 34.32
N ARG A 24 1.43 0.45 34.29
CA ARG A 24 0.15 0.86 34.91
C ARG A 24 -1.05 0.35 34.13
N ILE A 25 -0.93 0.24 32.81
CA ILE A 25 -1.97 -0.32 31.94
C ILE A 25 -1.88 -1.85 32.00
N ARG A 26 -2.73 -2.45 32.82
CA ARG A 26 -2.84 -3.90 32.98
C ARG A 26 -4.19 -4.38 32.43
N PHE A 27 -4.14 -5.35 31.54
CA PHE A 27 -5.35 -5.98 31.02
C PHE A 27 -5.77 -7.09 31.99
N LYS A 28 -6.79 -6.82 32.81
CA LYS A 28 -7.34 -7.76 33.80
C LYS A 28 -7.90 -9.04 33.16
N ARG A 29 -8.26 -8.97 31.87
CA ARG A 29 -8.87 -10.07 31.08
C ARG A 29 -7.89 -11.17 30.63
N PHE A 30 -6.59 -10.89 30.59
CA PHE A 30 -5.55 -11.83 30.10
C PHE A 30 -4.47 -12.08 31.17
N GLY A 31 -4.84 -12.68 32.31
CA GLY A 31 -3.86 -13.23 33.26
C GLY A 31 -2.87 -12.20 33.85
N ASN A 32 -3.34 -10.99 34.18
CA ASN A 32 -2.52 -9.96 34.83
C ASN A 32 -1.30 -9.52 33.98
N LEU A 33 -1.37 -9.64 32.65
CA LEU A 33 -0.34 -9.17 31.72
C LEU A 33 -0.34 -7.62 31.66
N SER A 34 0.83 -7.03 31.88
CA SER A 34 1.04 -5.59 31.64
C SER A 34 1.28 -5.34 30.16
N LEU A 35 0.91 -4.16 29.67
CA LEU A 35 1.15 -3.73 28.30
C LEU A 35 2.64 -3.86 27.93
N TYR A 36 3.56 -3.59 28.87
CA TYR A 36 4.99 -3.84 28.70
C TYR A 36 5.33 -5.31 28.39
N LYS A 37 4.73 -6.26 29.12
CA LYS A 37 5.00 -7.70 28.90
C LYS A 37 4.38 -8.16 27.58
N PHE A 38 3.21 -7.65 27.21
CA PHE A 38 2.60 -7.88 25.92
C PHE A 38 3.47 -7.38 24.76
N LEU A 39 3.87 -6.11 24.76
CA LEU A 39 4.76 -5.57 23.72
C LEU A 39 6.07 -6.36 23.65
N LYS A 40 6.66 -6.73 24.79
CA LYS A 40 7.89 -7.52 24.82
C LYS A 40 7.72 -8.87 24.13
N ILE A 41 6.62 -9.57 24.38
CA ILE A 41 6.32 -10.87 23.74
C ILE A 41 5.98 -10.67 22.26
N PHE A 42 5.19 -9.64 21.93
CA PHE A 42 4.82 -9.29 20.56
C PHE A 42 6.05 -9.03 19.67
N PHE A 43 6.96 -8.15 20.11
CA PHE A 43 8.19 -7.90 19.37
C PHE A 43 9.15 -9.10 19.35
N HIS A 44 9.12 -9.95 20.38
CA HIS A 44 9.91 -11.18 20.39
C HIS A 44 9.39 -12.18 19.34
N ASN A 45 8.07 -12.39 19.29
CA ASN A 45 7.42 -13.27 18.32
C ASN A 45 7.57 -12.73 16.90
N ILE A 46 7.39 -11.41 16.67
CA ILE A 46 7.62 -10.80 15.34
C ILE A 46 9.02 -11.09 14.80
N SER A 47 10.01 -11.14 15.69
CA SER A 47 11.41 -11.36 15.31
C SER A 47 11.79 -12.84 15.16
N GLU A 48 11.00 -13.76 15.72
CA GLU A 48 11.19 -15.22 15.57
C GLU A 48 10.32 -15.80 14.45
N ASP A 49 9.18 -15.17 14.14
CA ASP A 49 8.26 -15.62 13.12
C ASP A 49 8.74 -15.23 11.70
N GLU A 50 8.41 -16.06 10.71
CA GLU A 50 8.62 -15.83 9.26
C GLU A 50 7.73 -14.70 8.69
N ILE A 51 7.34 -13.72 9.51
CA ILE A 51 6.51 -12.58 9.08
C ILE A 51 7.22 -11.81 7.97
N MET A 52 8.55 -11.78 7.98
CA MET A 52 9.33 -11.16 6.92
C MET A 52 9.16 -11.88 5.57
N ASP A 53 9.15 -13.22 5.56
CA ASP A 53 8.95 -13.97 4.32
C ASP A 53 7.52 -13.84 3.80
N ARG A 54 6.54 -13.81 4.72
CA ARG A 54 5.15 -13.53 4.36
C ARG A 54 4.94 -12.11 3.86
N SER A 55 5.60 -11.12 4.47
CA SER A 55 5.51 -9.72 4.02
C SER A 55 6.18 -9.53 2.67
N ASN A 56 7.28 -10.23 2.39
CA ASN A 56 7.91 -10.29 1.07
C ASN A 56 6.94 -10.85 0.02
N GLY A 57 6.18 -11.91 0.34
CA GLY A 57 5.14 -12.43 -0.54
C GLY A 57 4.03 -11.42 -0.84
N VAL A 58 3.60 -10.64 0.16
CA VAL A 58 2.62 -9.55 -0.05
C VAL A 58 3.20 -8.42 -0.91
N ALA A 59 4.44 -8.01 -0.65
CA ALA A 59 5.13 -6.99 -1.43
C ALA A 59 5.31 -7.39 -2.90
N TYR A 60 5.63 -8.67 -3.15
CA TYR A 60 5.71 -9.23 -4.50
C TYR A 60 4.39 -9.10 -5.25
N ASN A 61 3.27 -9.49 -4.63
CA ASN A 61 1.94 -9.32 -5.21
C ASN A 61 1.61 -7.84 -5.48
N PHE A 62 2.05 -6.93 -4.62
CA PHE A 62 1.88 -5.48 -4.83
C PHE A 62 2.66 -4.96 -6.04
N ILE A 63 3.89 -5.41 -6.24
CA ILE A 63 4.71 -5.04 -7.41
C ILE A 63 4.03 -5.54 -8.69
N LEU A 64 3.56 -6.80 -8.71
CA LEU A 64 2.84 -7.34 -9.85
C LEU A 64 1.53 -6.58 -10.13
N ALA A 65 0.80 -6.17 -9.10
CA ALA A 65 -0.43 -5.39 -9.22
C ALA A 65 -0.21 -3.92 -9.59
N THR A 66 1.03 -3.41 -9.52
CA THR A 66 1.34 -1.99 -9.80
C THR A 66 1.02 -1.63 -11.25
N PHE A 67 1.35 -2.50 -12.22
CA PHE A 67 1.06 -2.22 -13.63
C PHE A 67 -0.45 -2.15 -13.93
N PRO A 68 -1.28 -3.16 -13.57
CA PRO A 68 -2.73 -3.04 -13.69
C PRO A 68 -3.33 -1.85 -12.94
N ALA A 69 -2.82 -1.53 -11.75
CA ALA A 69 -3.29 -0.40 -10.96
C ALA A 69 -3.04 0.94 -11.65
N ILE A 70 -1.87 1.13 -12.27
CA ILE A 70 -1.55 2.35 -13.05
C ILE A 70 -2.50 2.49 -14.24
N ILE A 71 -2.75 1.40 -14.99
CA ILE A 71 -3.69 1.40 -16.11
C ILE A 71 -5.10 1.74 -15.62
N PHE A 72 -5.53 1.14 -14.51
CA PHE A 72 -6.82 1.45 -13.89
C PHE A 72 -6.93 2.95 -13.54
N LEU A 73 -5.91 3.54 -12.93
CA LEU A 73 -5.87 4.96 -12.61
C LEU A 73 -6.00 5.84 -13.87
N PHE A 74 -5.30 5.52 -14.96
CA PHE A 74 -5.44 6.25 -16.23
C PHE A 74 -6.84 6.11 -16.83
N THR A 75 -7.46 4.93 -16.75
CA THR A 75 -8.84 4.73 -17.22
C THR A 75 -9.88 5.45 -16.37
N LEU A 76 -9.55 5.84 -15.13
CA LEU A 76 -10.43 6.63 -14.26
C LEU A 76 -10.43 8.12 -14.63
N ILE A 77 -9.36 8.63 -15.26
CA ILE A 77 -9.25 10.03 -15.68
C ILE A 77 -10.48 10.52 -16.48
N PRO A 78 -10.96 9.85 -17.54
CA PRO A 78 -12.13 10.32 -18.29
C PRO A 78 -13.42 10.40 -17.45
N TYR A 79 -13.51 9.68 -16.33
CA TYR A 79 -14.65 9.75 -15.42
C TYR A 79 -14.55 10.97 -14.49
N ILE A 80 -13.35 11.29 -13.99
CA ILE A 80 -13.15 12.45 -13.11
C ILE A 80 -13.18 13.77 -13.88
N THR A 81 -12.76 13.81 -15.15
CA THR A 81 -12.84 15.03 -15.99
C THR A 81 -14.27 15.54 -16.13
N ARG A 82 -15.28 14.66 -16.04
CA ARG A 82 -16.70 15.06 -16.00
C ARG A 82 -17.04 15.91 -14.77
N PHE A 83 -16.42 15.64 -13.64
CA PHE A 83 -16.64 16.37 -12.38
C PHE A 83 -15.65 17.53 -12.20
N PHE A 84 -14.43 17.42 -12.73
CA PHE A 84 -13.35 18.41 -12.64
C PHE A 84 -12.83 18.76 -14.05
N PRO A 85 -13.45 19.74 -14.74
CA PRO A 85 -13.08 20.10 -16.11
C PRO A 85 -11.67 20.70 -16.25
N ALA A 86 -11.04 21.11 -15.13
CA ALA A 86 -9.65 21.56 -15.09
C ALA A 86 -8.65 20.44 -15.40
N ILE A 87 -9.02 19.16 -15.20
CA ILE A 87 -8.20 18.01 -15.54
C ILE A 87 -8.63 17.54 -16.92
N ASN A 88 -8.19 18.26 -17.96
CA ASN A 88 -8.47 17.93 -19.36
C ASN A 88 -7.28 17.23 -20.03
N ARG A 89 -7.50 16.75 -21.26
CA ARG A 89 -6.48 16.06 -22.06
C ARG A 89 -5.24 16.92 -22.26
N ASP A 90 -5.44 18.19 -22.57
CA ASP A 90 -4.35 19.12 -22.88
C ASP A 90 -3.47 19.37 -21.65
N ALA A 91 -4.06 19.54 -20.46
CA ALA A 91 -3.33 19.70 -19.20
C ALA A 91 -2.45 18.48 -18.90
N ILE A 92 -2.92 17.27 -19.22
CA ILE A 92 -2.15 16.04 -19.04
C ILE A 92 -1.00 15.97 -20.04
N ILE A 93 -1.22 16.32 -21.31
CA ILE A 93 -0.13 16.36 -22.32
C ILE A 93 0.90 17.41 -21.95
N THR A 94 0.48 18.60 -21.56
CA THR A 94 1.39 19.68 -21.15
C THR A 94 2.24 19.24 -19.97
N PHE A 95 1.61 18.65 -18.94
CA PHE A 95 2.33 18.08 -17.79
C PHE A 95 3.33 17.00 -18.23
N MET A 96 2.92 16.06 -19.09
CA MET A 96 3.81 15.00 -19.56
C MET A 96 4.97 15.55 -20.42
N GLY A 97 4.71 16.55 -21.26
CA GLY A 97 5.71 17.19 -22.11
C GLY A 97 6.78 17.96 -21.34
N GLU A 98 6.50 18.40 -20.11
CA GLU A 98 7.51 19.02 -19.23
C GLU A 98 8.53 18.02 -18.68
N TYR A 99 8.15 16.75 -18.54
CA TYR A 99 9.01 15.70 -17.97
C TYR A 99 9.56 14.71 -19.01
N LEU A 100 9.01 14.70 -20.23
CA LEU A 100 9.40 13.77 -21.29
C LEU A 100 10.29 14.43 -22.36
N PRO A 101 11.34 13.75 -22.84
CA PRO A 101 12.05 14.15 -24.04
C PRO A 101 11.13 14.17 -25.28
N PRO A 102 11.39 15.01 -26.29
CA PRO A 102 10.51 15.18 -27.46
C PRO A 102 10.19 13.87 -28.19
N SER A 103 11.18 12.98 -28.33
CA SER A 103 11.05 11.67 -28.99
C SER A 103 10.16 10.68 -28.24
N MET A 104 10.08 10.79 -26.90
CA MET A 104 9.19 9.99 -26.07
C MET A 104 7.78 10.56 -26.04
N ASN A 105 7.66 11.89 -26.11
CA ASN A 105 6.38 12.56 -26.06
C ASN A 105 5.47 12.18 -27.23
N GLU A 106 6.01 12.07 -28.45
CA GLU A 106 5.24 11.71 -29.65
C GLU A 106 4.64 10.30 -29.57
N VAL A 107 5.42 9.34 -29.04
CA VAL A 107 4.98 7.95 -28.89
C VAL A 107 3.98 7.78 -27.74
N ILE A 108 4.24 8.42 -26.60
CA ILE A 108 3.43 8.25 -25.39
C ILE A 108 2.13 9.05 -25.46
N SER A 109 2.18 10.26 -26.04
CA SER A 109 1.01 11.14 -26.12
C SER A 109 -0.16 10.48 -26.83
N SER A 110 0.07 9.79 -27.96
CA SER A 110 -1.01 9.12 -28.70
C SER A 110 -1.71 8.03 -27.88
N THR A 111 -0.94 7.19 -27.20
CA THR A 111 -1.47 6.08 -26.39
C THR A 111 -2.19 6.59 -25.14
N VAL A 112 -1.61 7.58 -24.45
CA VAL A 112 -2.20 8.16 -23.23
C VAL A 112 -3.43 8.98 -23.58
N LEU A 113 -3.41 9.76 -24.67
CA LEU A 113 -4.57 10.46 -25.20
C LEU A 113 -5.72 9.50 -25.45
N ASP A 114 -5.48 8.36 -26.09
CA ASP A 114 -6.53 7.40 -26.39
C ASP A 114 -7.17 6.81 -25.14
N ILE A 115 -6.38 6.57 -24.08
CA ILE A 115 -6.86 6.03 -22.79
C ILE A 115 -7.61 7.10 -22.00
N VAL A 116 -7.11 8.34 -21.98
CA VAL A 116 -7.71 9.46 -21.25
C VAL A 116 -8.93 10.02 -21.98
N SER A 117 -8.99 9.86 -23.30
CA SER A 117 -10.06 10.36 -24.16
C SER A 117 -11.26 9.43 -24.19
N ASN A 118 -11.03 8.11 -24.20
CA ASN A 118 -12.09 7.12 -24.38
C ASN A 118 -12.39 6.36 -23.09
N GLN A 119 -13.67 6.36 -22.69
CA GLN A 119 -14.14 5.55 -21.58
C GLN A 119 -14.18 4.07 -21.97
N ARG A 120 -13.20 3.28 -21.53
CA ARG A 120 -13.22 1.81 -21.69
C ARG A 120 -14.07 1.19 -20.58
N GLY A 121 -15.39 1.31 -20.70
CA GLY A 121 -16.36 0.83 -19.69
C GLY A 121 -16.29 -0.67 -19.38
N GLY A 122 -15.79 -1.49 -20.33
CA GLY A 122 -15.67 -2.94 -20.14
C GLY A 122 -14.64 -3.37 -19.08
N LEU A 123 -13.63 -2.54 -18.76
CA LEU A 123 -12.60 -2.91 -17.76
C LEU A 123 -13.06 -2.67 -16.31
N LEU A 124 -14.06 -1.81 -16.08
CA LEU A 124 -14.52 -1.44 -14.74
C LEU A 124 -15.55 -2.43 -14.19
N THR A 125 -16.43 -2.98 -15.04
CA THR A 125 -17.51 -3.88 -14.61
C THR A 125 -17.07 -5.33 -14.54
N ILE A 126 -16.20 -5.81 -15.43
CA ILE A 126 -15.78 -7.22 -15.45
C ILE A 126 -15.07 -7.62 -14.14
N GLY A 127 -14.34 -6.71 -13.49
CA GLY A 127 -13.71 -6.97 -12.19
C GLY A 127 -14.69 -7.13 -11.01
N PHE A 128 -15.91 -6.59 -11.12
CA PHE A 128 -16.90 -6.59 -10.04
C PHE A 128 -17.94 -7.73 -10.19
N SER A 129 -18.29 -8.11 -11.42
CA SER A 129 -19.35 -9.08 -11.67
C SER A 129 -18.88 -10.52 -11.97
N LEU A 130 -17.61 -10.74 -12.33
CA LEU A 130 -17.12 -12.10 -12.66
C LEU A 130 -17.07 -13.11 -11.48
N PRO A 131 -16.99 -12.73 -10.18
CA PRO A 131 -16.96 -13.74 -9.12
C PRO A 131 -18.30 -14.40 -8.79
N TYR A 132 -19.43 -13.88 -9.29
CA TYR A 132 -20.77 -14.27 -8.80
C TYR A 132 -21.63 -15.05 -9.79
N THR A 133 -21.10 -15.42 -10.97
CA THR A 133 -21.89 -16.14 -11.98
C THR A 133 -21.28 -17.47 -12.45
N TRP A 134 -20.55 -18.19 -11.59
CA TRP A 134 -20.19 -19.59 -11.86
C TRP A 134 -20.93 -20.56 -10.90
N PRO A 135 -22.08 -21.12 -11.31
CA PRO A 135 -22.61 -22.33 -10.67
C PRO A 135 -21.75 -23.54 -11.06
N PRO A 136 -21.54 -24.52 -10.15
CA PRO A 136 -20.93 -25.79 -10.53
C PRO A 136 -21.99 -26.61 -11.27
N MET A 137 -21.95 -26.62 -12.61
CA MET A 137 -22.67 -27.60 -13.43
C MET A 137 -21.86 -27.92 -14.69
N VAL A 138 -21.06 -28.98 -14.58
CA VAL A 138 -20.97 -30.21 -15.41
C VAL A 138 -19.62 -30.86 -15.10
#